data_AF-A0A7D5RYB4-F1
#
_entry.id   AF-A0A7D5RYB4-F1
#
_cell.length_a   1.000
_cell.length_b   1.000
_cell.length_c   1.000
_cell.angle_alpha   90.00
_cell.angle_beta   90.00
_cell.angle_gamma   90.00
#
_symmetry.space_group_name_H-M   'P 1'
#
loop_
_entity.id
_entity.type
_entity.pdbx_description
1 polymer ?
#
loop_
_entity_poly.entity_id
_entity_poly.type
_entity_poly.pdbx_seq_one_letter_code
_entity_poly.pdbx_strand_id
1 'polypeptide(L)' 'MTTQQRFFIGKSFGIIWLGFSLVAVVVMVLTWLVTCLYHATVIPLDAVAFQTVTTIGAYPIVCWLLLHCQLALLRNV' A
#
# COMPACT_ATOMS: atom_id res chain seq x y z
N MET A 1 -22.38 7.37 -22.62
CA MET A 1 -21.12 6.68 -22.27
C MET A 1 -20.46 7.56 -21.21
N THR A 2 -20.40 7.25 -19.92
CA THR A 2 -19.45 6.30 -19.31
C THR A 2 -19.75 6.12 -17.80
N THR A 3 -20.86 5.47 -17.43
CA THR A 3 -21.10 5.05 -16.03
C THR A 3 -20.17 3.91 -15.58
N GLN A 4 -19.49 3.25 -16.53
CA GLN A 4 -18.59 2.12 -16.26
C GLN A 4 -17.27 2.52 -15.58
N GLN A 5 -16.76 3.74 -15.80
CA GLN A 5 -15.50 4.18 -15.20
C GLN A 5 -15.59 4.28 -13.67
N ARG A 6 -16.71 4.78 -13.13
CA ARG A 6 -16.92 4.87 -11.68
C ARG A 6 -17.08 3.52 -10.98
N PHE A 7 -17.63 2.51 -11.68
CA PHE A 7 -17.82 1.18 -11.10
C PHE A 7 -16.54 0.34 -11.12
N PHE A 8 -15.61 0.60 -12.06
CA PHE A 8 -14.31 -0.06 -12.14
C PHE A 8 -13.23 0.55 -11.22
N ILE A 9 -13.31 1.86 -10.92
CA ILE A 9 -12.31 2.56 -10.09
C ILE A 9 -12.29 2.04 -8.64
N GLY A 10 -13.39 1.52 -8.10
CA GLY A 10 -13.42 0.99 -6.72
C GLY A 10 -13.12 -0.51 -6.59
N LYS A 11 -13.46 -1.32 -7.60
CA LYS A 11 -13.51 -2.79 -7.46
C LYS A 11 -12.18 -3.49 -7.79
N SER A 12 -11.36 -2.95 -8.70
CA SER A 12 -10.01 -3.50 -8.97
C SER A 12 -8.96 -2.98 -7.99
N PHE A 13 -9.15 -1.79 -7.43
CA PHE A 13 -8.20 -1.18 -6.50
C PHE A 13 -7.98 -2.06 -5.27
N GLY A 14 -9.07 -2.59 -4.68
CA GLY A 14 -8.96 -3.51 -3.55
C GLY A 14 -8.18 -4.78 -3.88
N ILE A 15 -8.32 -5.32 -5.10
CA ILE A 15 -7.62 -6.53 -5.54
C ILE A 15 -6.12 -6.25 -5.75
N ILE A 16 -5.79 -5.11 -6.39
CA ILE A 16 -4.41 -4.67 -6.58
C ILE A 16 -3.75 -4.36 -5.23
N TRP A 17 -4.48 -3.71 -4.33
CA TRP A 17 -4.03 -3.40 -2.98
C TRP A 17 -3.81 -4.65 -2.15
N LEU A 18 -4.70 -5.65 -2.24
CA LEU A 18 -4.50 -6.96 -1.58
C LEU A 18 -3.27 -7.70 -2.12
N GLY A 19 -3.06 -7.66 -3.45
CA GLY A 19 -1.85 -8.22 -4.05
C GLY A 19 -0.59 -7.51 -3.55
N PHE A 20 -0.61 -6.18 -3.52
CA PHE A 20 0.49 -5.37 -3.00
C PHE A 20 0.74 -5.62 -1.51
N SER A 21 -0.31 -5.66 -0.68
CA SER A 21 -0.18 -5.90 0.75
C SER A 21 0.39 -7.29 1.03
N LEU A 22 -0.03 -8.30 0.26
CA LEU A 22 0.50 -9.65 0.38
C LEU A 22 2.00 -9.69 0.02
N VAL A 23 2.40 -9.04 -1.07
CA VAL A 23 3.83 -8.92 -1.45
C VAL A 23 4.61 -8.11 -0.41
N ALA A 24 4.05 -7.03 0.13
CA ALA A 24 4.69 -6.20 1.16
C ALA A 24 4.96 -6.99 2.45
N VAL A 25 4.02 -7.86 2.86
CA VAL A 25 4.22 -8.77 3.99
C VAL A 25 5.34 -9.77 3.71
N VAL A 26 5.41 -10.33 2.50
CA VAL A 26 6.51 -11.25 2.12
C VAL A 26 7.85 -10.54 2.16
N VAL A 27 7.94 -9.33 1.60
CA VAL A 27 9.16 -8.50 1.65
C VAL A 27 9.53 -8.18 3.09
N MET A 28 8.57 -7.81 3.94
CA MET A 28 8.80 -7.55 5.37
C MET A 28 9.46 -8.74 6.07
N VAL A 29 8.93 -9.95 5.87
CA VAL A 29 9.48 -11.18 6.48
C VAL A 29 10.89 -11.46 5.97
N LEU A 30 11.13 -11.30 4.66
CA LEU A 30 12.46 -11.46 4.07
C LEU A 30 13.46 -10.44 4.61
N THR A 31 13.08 -9.17 4.69
CA THR A 31 13.92 -8.12 5.26
C THR A 31 14.23 -8.42 6.72
N TRP A 32 13.24 -8.79 7.53
CA TRP A 32 13.46 -9.16 8.92
C TRP A 32 14.42 -10.34 9.08
N LEU A 33 14.26 -11.39 8.25
CA LEU A 33 15.17 -12.54 8.23
C LEU A 33 16.61 -12.13 7.91
N VAL A 34 16.80 -11.31 6.87
CA VAL A 34 18.12 -10.82 6.46
C VAL A 34 18.74 -9.95 7.56
N THR A 35 17.97 -9.06 8.19
CA THR A 35 18.46 -8.18 9.26
C THR A 35 18.80 -8.96 10.53
N CYS A 36 17.98 -9.96 10.90
CA CYS A 36 18.29 -10.88 12.02
C CYS A 36 19.58 -11.68 11.76
N LEU A 37 19.76 -12.18 10.52
CA LEU A 37 20.98 -12.90 10.14
C LEU A 37 22.21 -11.99 10.14
N TYR A 38 22.07 -10.75 9.66
CA TYR A 38 23.15 -9.77 9.60
C TYR A 38 23.65 -9.35 10.99
N HIS A 39 22.73 -9.08 11.92
CA HIS A 39 23.10 -8.69 13.28
C HIS A 39 23.36 -9.87 14.22
N ALA A 40 23.12 -11.12 13.77
CA ALA A 40 23.16 -12.33 14.59
C ALA A 40 22.34 -12.24 15.90
N THR A 41 21.33 -11.35 15.90
CA THR A 41 20.46 -11.07 17.05
C THR A 41 19.02 -11.00 16.58
N VAL A 42 18.10 -11.52 17.40
CA VAL A 42 16.66 -11.43 17.11
C VAL A 42 16.22 -9.99 17.34
N ILE A 43 16.05 -9.25 16.25
CA ILE A 43 15.56 -7.86 16.29
C ILE A 43 14.06 -7.89 16.53
N PRO A 44 13.53 -7.06 17.43
CA PRO A 44 12.11 -7.01 17.71
C PRO A 44 11.33 -6.65 16.45
N LEU A 45 10.24 -7.38 16.19
CA LEU A 45 9.40 -7.20 15.00
C LEU A 45 8.58 -5.90 15.06
N ASP A 46 8.57 -5.19 16.19
CA ASP A 46 7.76 -4.00 16.43
C ASP A 46 8.03 -2.90 15.40
N ALA A 47 9.30 -2.55 15.17
CA ALA A 47 9.68 -1.51 14.21
C ALA A 47 9.36 -1.89 12.76
N VAL A 48 9.65 -3.14 12.40
CA VAL A 48 9.46 -3.67 11.03
C VAL A 48 7.97 -3.86 10.70
N ALA A 49 7.19 -4.32 11.68
CA ALA A 49 5.73 -4.43 11.56
C ALA A 49 5.09 -3.05 11.43
N PHE A 50 5.50 -2.07 12.23
CA PHE A 50 4.96 -0.71 12.15
C PHE A 50 5.27 -0.07 10.80
N GLN A 51 6.50 -0.22 10.29
CA GLN A 51 6.88 0.27 8.96
C GLN A 51 6.02 -0.36 7.86
N THR A 52 5.78 -1.66 7.94
CA THR A 52 5.02 -2.40 6.92
C THR A 52 3.54 -2.05 6.96
N VAL A 53 2.93 -1.96 8.14
CA VAL A 53 1.53 -1.51 8.31
C VAL A 53 1.38 -0.07 7.83
N THR A 54 2.33 0.81 8.17
CA THR A 54 2.32 2.21 7.70
C THR A 54 2.43 2.28 6.18
N THR A 55 3.26 1.44 5.55
CA THR A 55 3.41 1.39 4.09
C THR A 55 2.14 0.88 3.41
N ILE A 56 1.55 -0.21 3.92
CA ILE A 56 0.31 -0.79 3.40
C ILE A 56 -0.87 0.16 3.56
N GLY A 57 -0.94 0.89 4.69
CA GLY A 57 -1.98 1.87 5.00
C GLY A 57 -1.80 3.23 4.33
N ALA A 58 -0.57 3.68 4.09
CA ALA A 58 -0.29 4.94 3.40
C ALA A 58 -0.66 4.85 1.90
N TYR A 59 -0.45 3.69 1.27
CA TYR A 59 -0.75 3.50 -0.14
C TYR A 59 -2.21 3.86 -0.55
N PRO A 60 -3.26 3.36 0.12
CA PRO A 60 -4.64 3.73 -0.19
C PRO A 60 -4.96 5.20 0.13
N ILE A 61 -4.36 5.77 1.19
CA ILE A 61 -4.55 7.18 1.56
C ILE A 61 -4.02 8.10 0.45
N VAL A 62 -2.79 7.83 -0.03
CA VAL A 62 -2.16 8.59 -1.10
C VAL A 62 -2.93 8.44 -2.41
N CYS A 63 -3.39 7.23 -2.73
CA CYS A 63 -4.18 6.99 -3.94
C CYS A 63 -5.54 7.74 -3.89
N TRP A 64 -6.18 7.76 -2.73
CA TRP A 64 -7.43 8.49 -2.51
C TRP A 64 -7.22 10.01 -2.64
N LEU A 65 -6.15 10.55 -2.05
CA LEU A 65 -5.77 11.96 -2.19
C LEU A 65 -5.54 12.35 -3.65
N LEU A 66 -4.78 11.54 -4.40
CA LEU A 66 -4.51 11.78 -5.83
C LEU A 66 -5.79 11.76 -6.68
N LEU A 67 -6.69 10.81 -6.42
CA LEU A 67 -8.00 10.77 -7.07
C LEU A 67 -8.84 12.02 -6.79
N HIS A 68 -8.86 12.49 -5.54
CA HIS A 68 -9.54 13.73 -5.18
C HIS A 68 -8.91 14.95 -5.85
N CYS A 69 -7.58 15.01 -5.90
CA CYS A 69 -6.85 16.07 -6.62
C CYS A 69 -7.15 16.07 -8.12
N GLN A 70 -7.17 14.90 -8.76
CA GLN A 70 -7.51 14.78 -10.20
C GLN A 70 -8.94 15.29 -10.48
N LEU A 71 -9.90 14.92 -9.64
CA LEU A 71 -11.29 15.38 -9.77
C LEU A 71 -11.43 16.88 -9.49
N ALA A 72 -10.67 17.43 -8.53
CA ALA A 72 -10.64 18.86 -8.23
C ALA A 72 -10.05 19.67 -9.39
N LEU A 73 -8.96 19.18 -10.00
CA LEU A 73 -8.33 19.81 -11.17
C LEU A 73 -9.25 19.78 -12.40
N LEU A 74 -9.84 18.62 -12.72
CA LEU A 74 -10.76 18.46 -13.85
C LEU A 74 -12.05 19.27 -13.71
N ARG A 75 -12.45 19.65 -12.49
CA ARG A 75 -13.61 20.51 -12.24
C ARG A 75 -13.31 22.01 -12.41
N ASN A 76 -12.03 22.37 -12.50
CA ASN A 76 -11.57 23.77 -12.54
C ASN A 76 -11.05 24.20 -13.93
N VAL A 77 -11.19 23.34 -14.94
CA VAL A 77 -11.02 23.62 -16.38
C VAL A 77 -12.38 23.54 -17.06
#